data_AF-A0A4U0S2C2-F1
#
_entry.id   AF-A0A4U0S2C2-F1
#
_cell.length_a   1.000
_cell.length_b   1.000
_cell.length_c   1.000
_cell.angle_alpha   90.00
_cell.angle_beta   90.00
_cell.angle_gamma   90.00
#
_symmetry.space_group_name_H-M   'P 1'
#
loop_
_entity.id
_entity.type
_entity.pdbx_description
1 polymer ?
#
loop_
_entity_poly.entity_id
_entity_poly.type
_entity_poly.pdbx_seq_one_letter_code
_entity_poly.pdbx_strand_id
1 'polypeptide(L)' 'MSELAWRKSSFSGDDANRDCVEVAAAPEGLVHFRESDTPGVVAVTTPAKWGAFVKGVKAGEFDDRLTS' A
#
# COMPACT_ATOMS: atom_id res chain seq x y z
N MET A 1 -19.90 10.53 -2.76
CA MET A 1 -18.73 9.89 -2.12
C MET A 1 -17.88 9.36 -3.26
N SER A 2 -16.73 9.98 -3.55
CA SER A 2 -15.82 9.45 -4.58
C SER A 2 -15.31 8.10 -4.10
N GLU A 3 -15.87 7.04 -4.66
CA GLU A 3 -15.49 5.66 -4.37
C GLU A 3 -14.07 5.48 -4.91
N LEU A 4 -13.10 5.40 -4.00
CA LEU A 4 -11.71 5.17 -4.37
C LEU A 4 -11.61 3.78 -5.01
N ALA A 5 -11.03 3.72 -6.20
CA ALA A 5 -10.81 2.45 -6.91
C ALA A 5 -9.62 1.72 -6.28
N TRP A 6 -9.89 0.98 -5.20
CA TRP A 6 -8.89 0.18 -4.49
C TRP A 6 -8.43 -1.00 -5.34
N ARG A 7 -7.10 -1.15 -5.48
CA ARG A 7 -6.45 -2.31 -6.09
C ARG A 7 -5.65 -3.05 -5.03
N LYS A 8 -5.93 -4.34 -4.89
CA LYS A 8 -5.18 -5.28 -4.05
C LYS A 8 -3.89 -5.73 -4.74
N SER A 9 -2.82 -5.95 -3.98
CA SER A 9 -1.57 -6.51 -4.51
C SER A 9 -1.76 -7.94 -5.02
N SER A 10 -1.13 -8.31 -6.14
CA SER A 10 -1.19 -9.67 -6.69
C SER A 10 -0.48 -10.75 -5.86
N PHE A 11 0.21 -10.36 -4.78
CA PHE A 11 0.77 -11.28 -3.80
C PHE A 11 -0.25 -11.78 -2.75
N SER A 12 -1.46 -11.25 -2.77
CA SER A 12 -2.59 -11.81 -2.01
C SER A 12 -3.03 -13.12 -2.66
N GLY A 13 -2.87 -14.25 -1.99
CA GLY A 13 -3.53 -15.50 -2.40
C GLY A 13 -5.07 -15.38 -2.30
N ASP A 14 -5.80 -16.36 -2.82
CA ASP A 14 -7.27 -16.43 -2.80
C ASP A 14 -7.87 -16.48 -1.38
N ASP A 15 -7.05 -16.69 -0.35
CA ASP A 15 -7.48 -16.61 1.05
C ASP A 15 -7.74 -15.15 1.46
N ALA A 16 -8.99 -14.86 1.81
CA ALA A 16 -9.48 -13.56 2.28
C ALA A 16 -8.82 -13.06 3.59
N ASN A 17 -7.86 -13.79 4.13
CA ASN A 17 -7.30 -13.62 5.48
C ASN A 17 -5.77 -13.40 5.46
N ARG A 18 -5.24 -12.82 4.38
CA ARG A 18 -3.82 -12.45 4.26
C ARG A 18 -3.66 -10.95 4.44
N ASP A 19 -2.53 -10.53 5.03
CA ASP A 19 -2.08 -9.14 5.23
C ASP A 19 -1.88 -8.39 3.89
N CYS A 20 -2.99 -8.10 3.21
CA CYS A 20 -2.97 -7.59 1.85
C CYS A 20 -2.91 -6.08 1.87
N VAL A 21 -1.90 -5.51 1.22
CA VAL A 21 -1.87 -4.06 0.98
C VAL A 21 -2.78 -3.73 -0.21
N GLU A 22 -3.70 -2.80 0.02
CA GLU A 22 -4.57 -2.19 -0.99
C GLU A 22 -4.13 -0.76 -1.27
N VAL A 23 -4.15 -0.35 -2.54
CA VAL A 23 -3.72 0.98 -2.97
C VAL A 23 -4.77 1.59 -3.90
N ALA A 24 -5.06 2.88 -3.73
CA ALA A 24 -5.94 3.64 -4.59
C ALA A 24 -5.30 4.98 -4.99
N ALA A 25 -5.51 5.38 -6.24
CA ALA A 25 -5.29 6.75 -6.66
C ALA A 25 -6.49 7.61 -6.24
N ALA A 26 -6.25 8.68 -5.49
CA ALA A 26 -7.28 9.58 -5.02
C ALA A 26 -7.40 10.83 -5.91
N PRO A 27 -8.57 11.50 -5.92
CA PRO A 27 -8.68 12.86 -6.43
C PRO A 27 -7.61 13.74 -5.79
N GLU A 28 -7.14 14.76 -6.52
CA GLU A 28 -5.99 15.63 -6.14
C GLU A 28 -4.60 15.01 -6.34
N GLY A 29 -4.52 13.82 -6.94
CA GLY A 29 -3.23 13.23 -7.33
C GLY A 29 -2.46 12.64 -6.15
N LEU A 30 -3.17 12.18 -5.12
CA LEU A 30 -2.60 11.50 -3.97
C LEU A 30 -2.71 9.98 -4.12
N VAL A 31 -1.87 9.26 -3.37
CA VAL A 31 -1.89 7.80 -3.27
C VAL A 31 -2.35 7.44 -1.87
N HIS A 32 -3.44 6.69 -1.79
CA HIS A 32 -3.96 6.14 -0.54
C HIS A 32 -3.59 4.66 -0.49
N PHE A 33 -3.14 4.18 0.65
CA PHE A 33 -2.94 2.76 0.86
C PHE A 33 -3.35 2.36 2.26
N ARG A 34 -3.79 1.11 2.39
CA ARG A 34 -4.23 0.51 3.64
C ARG A 34 -3.91 -0.97 3.65
N GLU A 35 -3.96 -1.54 4.84
CA GLU A 35 -3.87 -2.97 5.06
C GLU A 35 -5.29 -3.54 5.15
N SER A 36 -5.51 -4.74 4.60
CA SER A 36 -6.83 -5.34 4.42
C SER A 36 -7.48 -5.73 5.75
N ASP A 37 -6.69 -6.11 6.75
CA ASP A 37 -7.14 -6.46 8.11
C ASP A 37 -7.42 -5.20 8.96
N THR A 38 -6.86 -4.05 8.55
CA THR A 38 -7.07 -2.75 9.18
C THR A 38 -7.62 -1.69 8.20
N PRO A 39 -8.80 -1.92 7.57
CA PRO A 39 -9.28 -1.10 6.46
C PRO A 39 -9.68 0.33 6.84
N GLY A 40 -9.80 0.61 8.14
CA GLY A 40 -10.08 1.94 8.69
C GLY A 40 -8.85 2.84 8.85
N VAL A 41 -7.64 2.29 8.73
CA VAL A 41 -6.39 3.05 8.82
C VAL A 41 -5.85 3.27 7.42
N VAL A 42 -6.01 4.48 6.90
CA VAL A 42 -5.56 4.86 5.55
C VAL A 42 -4.34 5.77 5.66
N ALA A 43 -3.23 5.34 5.07
CA ALA A 43 -2.06 6.17 4.87
C ALA A 43 -2.17 6.92 3.54
N VAL A 44 -1.80 8.20 3.55
CA VAL A 44 -1.87 9.08 2.39
C VAL A 44 -0.49 9.60 2.05
N THR A 45 -0.11 9.54 0.78
CA THR A 45 1.18 10.01 0.28
C THR A 45 1.07 10.60 -1.11
N THR A 46 2.17 11.16 -1.62
CA THR A 46 2.24 11.65 -2.99
C THR A 46 2.78 10.57 -3.93
N PRO A 47 2.47 10.60 -5.24
CA PRO A 47 3.00 9.65 -6.21
C PRO A 47 4.53 9.60 -6.25
N ALA A 48 5.19 10.74 -6.06
CA ALA A 48 6.65 10.83 -6.01
C ALA A 48 7.23 10.07 -4.80
N LYS A 49 6.66 10.29 -3.61
CA LYS A 49 7.07 9.59 -2.39
C LYS A 49 6.75 8.10 -2.46
N TRP A 50 5.58 7.75 -3.00
CA TRP A 50 5.19 6.37 -3.24
C TRP A 50 6.18 5.65 -4.17
N GLY A 51 6.56 6.29 -5.28
CA GLY A 51 7.55 5.74 -6.21
C GLY A 51 8.93 5.55 -5.59
N ALA A 52 9.37 6.49 -4.74
CA ALA A 52 10.62 6.33 -3.99
C ALA A 52 10.54 5.17 -2.99
N PHE A 53 9.44 5.08 -2.24
CA PHE A 53 9.20 3.98 -1.29
C PHE A 53 9.25 2.61 -1.97
N VAL A 54 8.50 2.42 -3.08
CA VAL A 54 8.50 1.15 -3.81
C VAL A 54 9.88 0.77 -4.32
N LYS A 55 10.70 1.75 -4.73
CA LYS A 55 12.09 1.50 -5.14
C LYS A 55 12.95 1.05 -3.96
N GLY A 56 12.84 1.72 -2.80
CA GLY A 56 13.56 1.34 -1.59
C GLY A 56 13.21 -0.08 -1.11
N VAL A 57 11.92 -0.42 -1.11
CA VAL A 57 11.45 -1.79 -0.80
C VAL A 57 12.06 -2.82 -1.75
N LYS A 58 12.05 -2.55 -3.07
CA LYS A 58 12.67 -3.47 -4.04
C LYS A 58 14.19 -3.56 -3.92
N ALA A 59 14.84 -2.54 -3.38
CA ALA A 59 16.27 -2.52 -3.12
C ALA A 59 16.66 -3.21 -1.79
N GLY A 60 15.67 -3.70 -1.02
CA GLY A 60 15.91 -4.29 0.30
C GLY A 60 16.31 -3.27 1.36
N GLU A 61 16.03 -1.98 1.14
CA GLU A 61 16.42 -0.88 2.06
C GLU A 61 15.76 -1.00 3.45
N PHE A 62 14.74 -1.86 3.58
CA PHE A 62 14.00 -2.08 4.82
C PHE A 62 14.13 -3.51 5.35
N ASP A 63 14.93 -4.37 4.73
CA ASP A 63 15.05 -5.78 5.14
C ASP A 63 15.81 -5.94 6.46
N ASP A 64 16.70 -5.00 6.76
CA ASP A 64 17.41 -4.86 8.03
C ASP A 64 16.50 -4.46 9.20
N ARG A 65 15.31 -3.91 8.93
CA ARG A 65 14.32 -3.53 9.94
C ARG A 65 13.47 -4.71 10.43
N LEU A 66 13.57 -5.88 9.79
CA LEU A 66 12.82 -7.09 10.14
C LEU A 66 13.50 -7.96 11.20
N THR A 67 14.74 -7.63 11.60
CA THR A 67 15.56 -8.44 12.52
C THR A 67 15.78 -7.82 13.89
N SER A 68 15.10 -6.71 14.23
CA SER A 68 15.20 -6.05 15.55
C SER A 68 14.12 -6.47 16.54
#